data_AF-A0A537I580-F1
#
_entry.id   AF-A0A537I580-F1
#
_cell.length_a   1.000
_cell.length_b   1.000
_cell.length_c   1.000
_cell.angle_alpha   90.00
_cell.angle_beta   90.00
_cell.angle_gamma   90.00
#
_symmetry.space_group_name_H-M   'P 1'
#
loop_
_entity.id
_entity.type
_entity.pdbx_description
1 polymer ?
#
loop_
_entity_poly.entity_id
_entity_poly.type
_entity_poly.pdbx_seq_one_letter_code
_entity_poly.pdbx_strand_id
1 'polypeptide(L)'
;MRKILCLSILCFSFATTALSQNPWELGGEYMRSMGKNFKSSHVGPRYETFSKKHSWVIGLTYNFSSKQSYSGYKGFGMYAGYRYGFIFNEKGTGNAFVGGRLWFSFDNFDGKTSLNSLFITPMAEAGYHFTFKTHYAVTPFVGYGFTKKVTKEFNSLDEDFGGRLLPGIDLGYRF
;
A
#
# COMPACT_ATOMS: atom_id res chain seq x y z
N MET A 1 18.02 19.88 -26.81
CA MET A 1 16.80 20.12 -26.01
C MET A 1 15.49 19.74 -26.72
N ARG A 2 15.21 20.20 -27.96
CA ARG A 2 13.97 19.83 -28.70
C ARG A 2 13.68 18.32 -28.82
N LYS A 3 14.71 17.49 -29.04
CA LYS A 3 14.56 16.03 -29.16
C LYS A 3 14.12 15.34 -27.86
N ILE A 4 14.58 15.85 -26.71
CA ILE A 4 14.19 15.34 -25.38
C ILE A 4 12.75 15.73 -25.08
N LEU A 5 12.36 16.97 -25.41
CA LEU A 5 10.99 17.45 -25.24
C LEU A 5 9.99 16.64 -26.07
N CYS A 6 10.29 16.38 -27.35
CA CYS A 6 9.45 15.54 -28.19
C CYS A 6 9.37 14.09 -27.68
N LEU A 7 10.48 13.52 -27.19
CA LEU A 7 10.48 12.18 -26.60
C LEU A 7 9.63 12.14 -25.33
N SER A 8 9.75 13.14 -24.45
CA SER A 8 8.91 13.23 -23.25
C SER A 8 7.43 13.41 -23.58
N ILE A 9 7.08 14.23 -24.59
CA ILE A 9 5.69 14.41 -25.04
C ILE A 9 5.16 13.11 -25.66
N LEU A 10 5.97 12.39 -26.44
CA LEU A 10 5.59 11.12 -27.05
C LEU A 10 5.39 10.03 -25.98
N CYS A 11 6.27 9.95 -24.99
CA CYS A 11 6.12 9.05 -23.84
C CYS A 11 4.89 9.39 -22.99
N PHE A 12 4.60 10.68 -22.77
CA PHE A 12 3.41 11.13 -22.06
C PHE A 12 2.14 10.81 -22.85
N SER A 13 2.17 10.98 -24.18
CA SER A 13 1.07 10.65 -25.08
C SER A 13 0.78 9.15 -25.11
N PHE A 14 1.82 8.31 -25.19
CA PHE A 14 1.70 6.85 -25.11
C PHE A 14 1.20 6.38 -23.74
N ALA A 15 1.62 7.02 -22.65
CA ALA A 15 1.07 6.75 -21.32
C ALA A 15 -0.42 7.09 -21.27
N THR A 16 -0.85 8.22 -21.85
CA THR A 16 -2.27 8.62 -21.87
C THR A 16 -3.16 7.73 -22.74
N THR A 17 -2.66 7.20 -23.86
CA THR A 17 -3.45 6.30 -24.73
C THR A 17 -3.50 4.88 -24.20
N ALA A 18 -2.45 4.40 -23.50
CA ALA A 18 -2.49 3.12 -22.79
C ALA A 18 -3.41 3.13 -21.56
N LEU A 19 -3.55 4.29 -20.89
CA LEU A 19 -4.47 4.51 -19.77
C LEU A 19 -5.95 4.57 -20.19
N SER A 20 -6.26 4.72 -21.48
CA SER A 20 -7.65 4.84 -21.97
C SER A 20 -8.38 3.50 -22.09
N GLN A 21 -7.70 2.37 -21.92
CA GLN A 21 -8.30 1.04 -22.14
C GLN A 21 -8.66 0.29 -20.85
N ASN A 22 -8.20 0.79 -19.70
CA ASN A 22 -8.34 0.10 -18.43
C ASN A 22 -8.59 1.13 -17.32
N PRO A 23 -9.61 0.92 -16.46
CA PRO A 23 -9.89 1.86 -15.38
C PRO A 23 -8.72 1.90 -14.41
N TRP A 24 -8.54 3.06 -13.78
CA TRP A 24 -7.56 3.25 -12.73
C TRP A 24 -8.15 4.05 -11.58
N GLU A 25 -7.58 3.88 -10.40
CA GLU A 25 -8.06 4.50 -9.18
C GLU A 25 -6.96 5.25 -8.45
N LEU A 26 -7.33 6.40 -7.90
CA LEU A 26 -6.50 7.18 -6.99
C LEU A 26 -7.27 7.41 -5.70
N GLY A 27 -6.61 7.18 -4.57
CA GLY A 27 -7.29 7.18 -3.28
C GLY A 27 -6.39 7.33 -2.08
N GLY A 28 -6.99 7.21 -0.92
CA GLY A 28 -6.32 7.05 0.36
C GLY A 28 -6.50 5.63 0.88
N GLU A 29 -5.46 5.09 1.49
CA GLU A 29 -5.51 3.82 2.23
C GLU A 29 -5.23 4.07 3.69
N TYR A 30 -5.95 3.37 4.56
CA TYR A 30 -5.64 3.22 5.97
C TYR A 30 -5.39 1.74 6.28
N MET A 31 -4.29 1.44 6.96
CA MET A 31 -3.96 0.10 7.44
C MET A 31 -3.58 0.14 8.91
N ARG A 32 -3.92 -0.92 9.64
CA ARG A 32 -3.48 -1.09 11.02
C ARG A 32 -2.67 -2.38 11.15
N SER A 33 -1.37 -2.25 11.41
CA SER A 33 -0.52 -3.41 11.67
C SER A 33 -0.67 -3.84 13.13
N MET A 34 -0.90 -5.13 13.34
CA MET A 34 -1.08 -5.75 14.66
C MET A 34 -0.20 -7.00 14.77
N GLY A 35 0.70 -7.01 15.75
CA GLY A 35 1.60 -8.12 16.06
C GLY A 35 1.75 -8.35 17.57
N LYS A 36 2.66 -9.25 17.96
CA LYS A 36 2.80 -9.80 19.32
C LYS A 36 2.81 -8.74 20.43
N ASN A 37 3.38 -7.55 20.20
CA ASN A 37 3.29 -6.36 21.06
C ASN A 37 3.39 -5.05 20.26
N PHE A 38 3.18 -5.12 18.94
CA PHE A 38 3.35 -3.99 18.02
C PHE A 38 2.00 -3.63 17.42
N LYS A 39 1.57 -2.39 17.62
CA LYS A 39 0.38 -1.83 16.98
C LYS A 39 0.77 -0.53 16.30
N SER A 40 0.60 -0.43 15.00
CA SER A 40 0.83 0.82 14.26
C SER A 40 -0.30 1.07 13.28
N SER A 41 -0.52 2.34 12.99
CA SER A 41 -1.44 2.79 11.95
C SER A 41 -0.63 3.36 10.80
N HIS A 42 -1.12 3.16 9.59
CA HIS A 42 -0.53 3.60 8.35
C HIS A 42 -1.61 4.29 7.56
N VAL A 43 -1.30 5.46 7.02
CA VAL A 43 -2.22 6.20 6.15
C VAL A 43 -1.46 6.80 4.99
N GLY A 44 -2.03 6.82 3.80
CA GLY A 44 -1.44 7.59 2.72
C GLY A 44 -2.09 7.37 1.36
N PRO A 45 -1.54 8.04 0.33
CA PRO A 45 -2.09 7.97 -1.01
C PRO A 45 -1.76 6.63 -1.67
N ARG A 46 -2.69 6.20 -2.52
CA ARG A 46 -2.70 4.89 -3.15
C ARG A 46 -3.19 5.00 -4.58
N TYR A 47 -2.55 4.28 -5.48
CA TYR A 47 -2.88 4.21 -6.89
C TYR A 47 -3.06 2.75 -7.30
N GLU A 48 -4.11 2.44 -8.06
CA GLU A 48 -4.37 1.10 -8.56
C GLU A 48 -4.75 1.13 -10.05
N THR A 49 -4.15 0.25 -10.84
CA THR A 49 -4.58 -0.01 -12.23
C THR A 49 -5.23 -1.36 -12.33
N PHE A 50 -6.27 -1.47 -13.14
CA PHE A 50 -7.03 -2.70 -13.32
C PHE A 50 -6.83 -3.26 -14.73
N SER A 51 -6.85 -4.57 -14.87
CA SER A 51 -6.82 -5.26 -16.16
C SER A 51 -7.58 -6.56 -16.05
N LYS A 52 -8.84 -6.57 -16.48
CA LYS A 52 -9.76 -7.70 -16.28
C LYS A 52 -9.63 -8.19 -14.82
N LYS A 53 -9.28 -9.46 -14.60
CA LYS A 53 -9.15 -10.06 -13.26
C LYS A 53 -7.93 -9.61 -12.45
N HIS A 54 -7.13 -8.68 -12.92
CA HIS A 54 -5.86 -8.33 -12.29
C HIS A 54 -5.83 -6.87 -11.91
N SER A 55 -5.14 -6.54 -10.82
CA SER A 55 -4.80 -5.15 -10.52
C SER A 55 -3.42 -5.01 -9.92
N TRP A 56 -2.80 -3.86 -10.19
CA TRP A 56 -1.51 -3.48 -9.64
C TRP A 56 -1.70 -2.27 -8.75
N VAL A 57 -1.26 -2.40 -7.51
CA VAL A 57 -1.45 -1.39 -6.47
C VAL A 57 -0.09 -0.87 -6.02
N ILE A 58 0.05 0.45 -5.95
CA ILE A 58 1.22 1.12 -5.36
C ILE A 58 0.74 2.21 -4.41
N GLY A 59 1.54 2.51 -3.40
CA GLY A 59 1.17 3.56 -2.45
C GLY A 59 2.32 4.00 -1.59
N LEU A 60 2.12 5.17 -0.98
CA LEU A 60 2.99 5.74 0.04
C LEU A 60 2.24 5.70 1.37
N THR A 61 2.94 5.42 2.45
CA THR A 61 2.36 5.38 3.79
C THR A 61 3.10 6.32 4.72
N TYR A 62 2.35 6.98 5.59
CA TYR A 62 2.86 7.59 6.80
C TYR A 62 2.48 6.69 7.97
N ASN A 63 3.49 6.26 8.71
CA ASN A 63 3.38 5.29 9.79
C ASN A 63 3.35 6.06 11.11
N PHE A 64 2.41 5.73 11.99
CA PHE A 64 2.31 6.34 13.32
C PHE A 64 1.75 5.33 14.34
N SER A 65 2.24 5.39 15.57
CA SER A 65 1.74 4.55 16.68
C SER A 65 1.62 5.32 17.98
N SER A 66 0.65 4.92 18.82
CA SER A 66 0.47 5.44 20.17
C SER A 66 1.31 4.64 21.18
N LYS A 67 2.31 5.31 21.77
CA LYS A 67 2.90 5.22 23.13
C LYS A 67 2.98 3.92 23.96
N GLN A 68 2.61 2.73 23.47
CA GLN A 68 2.58 1.53 24.30
C GLN A 68 3.90 0.74 24.34
N SER A 69 4.77 0.87 23.33
CA SER A 69 6.09 0.17 23.31
C SER A 69 7.28 1.12 23.12
N TYR A 70 7.04 2.32 22.57
CA TYR A 70 8.02 3.40 22.37
C TYR A 70 7.37 4.74 22.72
N SER A 71 8.14 5.76 23.12
CA SER A 71 7.59 7.08 23.49
C SER A 71 6.82 7.79 22.36
N GLY A 72 7.01 7.31 21.13
CA GLY A 72 6.31 7.61 19.89
C GLY A 72 7.01 6.88 18.73
N TYR A 73 6.26 6.50 17.70
CA TYR A 73 6.81 5.87 16.48
C TYR A 73 6.23 6.57 15.27
N LYS A 74 7.10 7.04 14.39
CA LYS A 74 6.76 7.78 13.17
C LYS A 74 7.66 7.35 12.02
N GLY A 75 7.11 7.21 10.84
CA GLY A 75 7.88 6.78 9.67
C GLY A 75 7.17 7.03 8.37
N PHE A 76 7.87 6.76 7.28
CA PHE A 76 7.28 6.73 5.94
C PHE A 76 7.51 5.36 5.33
N GLY A 77 6.61 4.93 4.46
CA GLY A 77 6.76 3.69 3.73
C GLY A 77 6.25 3.80 2.31
N MET A 78 6.52 2.76 1.55
CA MET A 78 5.99 2.57 0.21
C MET A 78 5.73 1.09 -0.02
N TYR A 79 4.69 0.79 -0.78
CA TYR A 79 4.44 -0.58 -1.19
C TYR A 79 4.13 -0.66 -2.67
N ALA A 80 4.34 -1.85 -3.20
CA ALA A 80 3.81 -2.28 -4.47
C ALA A 80 3.20 -3.67 -4.30
N GLY A 81 2.16 -3.96 -5.06
CA GLY A 81 1.45 -5.22 -4.95
C GLY A 81 0.63 -5.55 -6.18
N TYR A 82 0.19 -6.80 -6.18
CA TYR A 82 -0.61 -7.40 -7.22
C TYR A 82 -1.81 -8.07 -6.59
N ARG A 83 -2.98 -7.91 -7.21
CA ARG A 83 -4.22 -8.58 -6.79
C ARG A 83 -4.85 -9.30 -7.99
N TYR A 84 -5.51 -10.40 -7.67
CA TYR A 84 -6.35 -11.20 -8.55
C TYR A 84 -7.79 -11.17 -8.05
N GLY A 85 -8.70 -10.68 -8.88
CA GLY A 85 -10.15 -10.70 -8.64
C GLY A 85 -10.78 -12.00 -9.15
N PHE A 86 -11.56 -12.68 -8.30
CA PHE A 86 -12.27 -13.91 -8.66
C PHE A 86 -13.50 -13.64 -9.52
N ILE A 87 -14.22 -12.58 -9.15
CA ILE A 87 -15.41 -12.09 -9.82
C ILE A 87 -15.01 -10.74 -10.40
N PHE A 88 -15.15 -10.55 -11.71
CA PHE A 88 -14.87 -9.28 -12.35
C PHE A 88 -16.17 -8.70 -12.88
N ASN A 89 -16.73 -7.76 -12.13
CA ASN A 89 -17.86 -6.98 -12.55
C ASN A 89 -17.44 -5.53 -12.79
N GLU A 90 -17.30 -5.15 -14.05
CA GLU A 90 -17.00 -3.76 -14.47
C GLU A 90 -18.09 -2.77 -14.03
N LYS A 91 -19.30 -3.28 -13.73
CA LYS A 91 -20.48 -2.48 -13.34
C LYS A 91 -20.67 -2.32 -11.83
N GLY A 92 -19.66 -2.69 -11.02
CA GLY A 92 -19.46 -2.10 -9.71
C GLY A 92 -19.98 -2.84 -8.47
N THR A 93 -20.46 -4.07 -8.57
CA THR A 93 -20.82 -4.84 -7.37
C THR A 93 -19.79 -5.92 -7.07
N GLY A 94 -18.81 -5.54 -6.24
CA GLY A 94 -18.22 -6.48 -5.31
C GLY A 94 -17.30 -7.53 -5.90
N ASN A 95 -16.05 -7.16 -6.10
CA ASN A 95 -15.03 -8.08 -6.60
C ASN A 95 -14.21 -8.59 -5.42
N ALA A 96 -14.45 -9.84 -5.00
CA ALA A 96 -13.55 -10.53 -4.08
C ALA A 96 -12.18 -10.68 -4.74
N PHE A 97 -11.11 -10.39 -4.00
CA PHE A 97 -9.76 -10.52 -4.48
C PHE A 97 -8.83 -11.19 -3.46
N VAL A 98 -7.75 -11.75 -3.98
CA VAL A 98 -6.54 -12.13 -3.23
C VAL A 98 -5.33 -11.49 -3.87
N GLY A 99 -4.29 -11.23 -3.11
CA GLY A 99 -3.11 -10.56 -3.64
C GLY A 99 -1.89 -10.73 -2.77
N GLY A 100 -0.80 -10.15 -3.24
CA GLY A 100 0.45 -10.02 -2.50
C GLY A 100 0.97 -8.61 -2.62
N ARG A 101 1.51 -8.08 -1.52
CA ARG A 101 2.20 -6.79 -1.47
C ARG A 101 3.58 -6.96 -0.88
N LEU A 102 4.49 -6.12 -1.34
CA LEU A 102 5.78 -5.91 -0.71
C LEU A 102 5.81 -4.48 -0.20
N TRP A 103 5.95 -4.33 1.11
CA TRP A 103 5.94 -3.05 1.78
C TRP A 103 7.29 -2.74 2.41
N PHE A 104 7.79 -1.54 2.18
CA PHE A 104 9.03 -1.01 2.73
C PHE A 104 8.67 0.11 3.70
N SER A 105 9.17 0.06 4.93
CA SER A 105 9.00 1.14 5.91
C SER A 105 10.33 1.66 6.42
N PHE A 106 10.42 2.98 6.52
CA PHE A 106 11.51 3.75 7.10
C PHE A 106 10.99 4.36 8.38
N ASP A 107 11.38 3.76 9.49
CA ASP A 107 10.79 4.08 10.77
C ASP A 107 11.78 4.73 11.72
N ASN A 108 11.28 5.72 12.46
CA ASN A 108 11.98 6.44 13.52
C ASN A 108 11.25 6.22 14.85
N PHE A 109 12.02 5.96 15.90
CA PHE A 109 11.52 5.65 17.24
C PHE A 109 11.91 6.81 18.17
N ASP A 110 10.89 7.52 18.68
CA ASP A 110 11.11 8.66 19.58
C ASP A 110 11.83 8.18 20.87
N GLY A 111 12.97 8.81 21.18
CA GLY A 111 13.82 8.50 22.33
C GLY A 111 15.18 7.87 21.99
N LYS A 112 15.43 7.52 20.72
CA LYS A 112 16.76 7.11 20.25
C LYS A 112 17.18 7.97 19.05
N THR A 113 18.10 8.89 19.30
CA THR A 113 18.64 9.80 18.28
C THR A 113 19.29 8.99 17.15
N SER A 114 18.83 9.20 15.92
CA SER A 114 19.63 9.16 14.68
C SER A 114 19.73 7.89 13.81
N LEU A 115 18.85 6.86 13.85
CA LEU A 115 18.96 5.78 12.85
C LEU A 115 17.59 5.31 12.32
N ASN A 116 17.24 5.80 11.12
CA ASN A 116 16.11 5.30 10.33
C ASN A 116 16.29 3.79 10.11
N SER A 117 15.37 2.97 10.61
CA SER A 117 15.39 1.53 10.36
C SER A 117 14.56 1.22 9.12
N LEU A 118 15.15 0.52 8.16
CA LEU A 118 14.44 -0.01 7.01
C LEU A 118 13.90 -1.40 7.33
N PHE A 119 12.59 -1.55 7.20
CA PHE A 119 11.90 -2.84 7.28
C PHE A 119 11.29 -3.19 5.93
N ILE A 120 11.20 -4.50 5.69
CA ILE A 120 10.48 -5.08 4.57
C ILE A 120 9.42 -6.01 5.13
N THR A 121 8.20 -5.89 4.60
CA THR A 121 7.05 -6.72 4.96
C THR A 121 6.43 -7.27 3.68
N PRO A 122 6.82 -8.48 3.23
CA PRO A 122 5.97 -9.25 2.33
C PRO A 122 4.64 -9.57 3.03
N MET A 123 3.55 -9.41 2.30
CA MET A 123 2.19 -9.58 2.80
C MET A 123 1.35 -10.31 1.75
N ALA A 124 0.59 -11.30 2.18
CA ALA A 124 -0.55 -11.80 1.43
C ALA A 124 -1.81 -11.04 1.88
N GLU A 125 -2.72 -10.76 0.95
CA GLU A 125 -3.96 -10.04 1.27
C GLU A 125 -5.18 -10.67 0.61
N ALA A 126 -6.33 -10.47 1.24
CA ALA A 126 -7.62 -10.77 0.67
C ALA A 126 -8.60 -9.67 1.06
N GLY A 127 -9.55 -9.39 0.18
CA GLY A 127 -10.51 -8.34 0.45
C GLY A 127 -11.63 -8.31 -0.57
N TYR A 128 -12.38 -7.22 -0.51
CA TYR A 128 -13.53 -7.03 -1.37
C TYR A 128 -13.53 -5.61 -1.92
N HIS A 129 -13.65 -5.48 -3.23
CA HIS A 129 -13.63 -4.20 -3.92
C HIS A 129 -15.05 -3.80 -4.33
N PHE A 130 -15.56 -2.69 -3.77
CA PHE A 130 -16.87 -2.14 -4.07
C PHE A 130 -16.73 -0.88 -4.91
N THR A 131 -17.52 -0.75 -5.99
CA THR A 131 -17.56 0.48 -6.80
C THR A 131 -18.97 1.07 -6.79
N PHE A 132 -19.11 2.26 -6.22
CA PHE A 132 -20.35 3.01 -6.12
C PHE A 132 -20.42 4.07 -7.21
N LYS A 133 -21.58 4.17 -7.88
CA LYS A 133 -21.85 5.19 -8.91
C LYS A 133 -20.74 5.25 -9.99
N THR A 134 -20.14 4.11 -10.31
CA THR A 134 -19.04 3.94 -11.29
C THR A 134 -17.71 4.62 -10.92
N HIS A 135 -17.70 5.62 -10.05
CA HIS A 135 -16.54 6.46 -9.77
C HIS A 135 -15.98 6.34 -8.36
N TYR A 136 -16.74 5.91 -7.36
CA TYR A 136 -16.22 5.84 -5.99
C TYR A 136 -15.92 4.40 -5.63
N ALA A 137 -14.74 4.14 -5.11
CA ALA A 137 -14.32 2.81 -4.70
C ALA A 137 -14.11 2.74 -3.19
N VAL A 138 -14.55 1.63 -2.59
CA VAL A 138 -14.24 1.27 -1.20
C VAL A 138 -13.73 -0.16 -1.19
N THR A 139 -12.57 -0.37 -0.59
CA THR A 139 -11.92 -1.68 -0.58
C THR A 139 -11.50 -2.06 0.84
N PRO A 140 -12.38 -2.66 1.65
CA PRO A 140 -11.93 -3.33 2.88
C PRO A 140 -11.08 -4.56 2.54
N PHE A 141 -10.00 -4.76 3.29
CA PHE A 141 -9.14 -5.92 3.13
C PHE A 141 -8.50 -6.32 4.46
N VAL A 142 -7.98 -7.55 4.48
CA VAL A 142 -7.15 -8.07 5.55
C VAL A 142 -5.89 -8.67 4.94
N GLY A 143 -4.75 -8.23 5.45
CA GLY A 143 -3.44 -8.77 5.12
C GLY A 143 -2.85 -9.60 6.25
N TYR A 144 -2.03 -10.58 5.89
CA TYR A 144 -1.08 -11.19 6.81
C TYR A 144 0.32 -11.09 6.20
N GLY A 145 1.25 -10.52 6.94
CA GLY A 145 2.62 -10.30 6.49
C GLY A 145 3.65 -10.67 7.53
N PHE A 146 4.91 -10.74 7.11
CA PHE A 146 6.04 -10.99 7.98
C PHE A 146 7.03 -9.84 7.88
N THR A 147 7.19 -9.07 8.95
CA THR A 147 8.10 -7.92 8.95
C THR A 147 9.52 -8.36 9.32
N LYS A 148 10.48 -7.98 8.48
CA LYS A 148 11.91 -8.21 8.69
C LYS A 148 12.69 -6.91 8.52
N LYS A 149 13.54 -6.60 9.50
CA LYS A 149 14.50 -5.50 9.40
C LYS A 149 15.64 -5.82 8.44
N VAL A 150 16.07 -4.83 7.68
CA VAL A 150 17.16 -4.95 6.70
C VAL A 150 18.43 -4.21 7.14
N THR A 151 18.32 -3.18 7.99
CA THR A 151 19.48 -2.44 8.49
C THR A 151 20.20 -3.17 9.63
N LYS A 152 21.55 -3.11 9.62
CA LYS A 152 22.44 -3.82 10.56
C LYS A 152 22.45 -3.25 12.00
N GLU A 153 21.94 -2.04 12.21
CA GLU A 153 22.08 -1.36 13.51
C GLU A 153 20.94 -1.72 14.48
N PHE A 154 21.33 -2.13 15.68
CA PHE A 154 20.46 -2.64 16.74
C PHE A 154 19.65 -1.52 17.41
N ASN A 155 18.47 -1.19 16.85
CA ASN A 155 17.48 -0.32 17.49
C ASN A 155 16.03 -0.82 17.42
N SER A 156 15.80 -1.98 16.80
CA SER A 156 14.50 -2.66 16.80
C SER A 156 14.43 -3.63 17.97
N LEU A 157 13.29 -3.67 18.66
CA LEU A 157 13.01 -4.73 19.62
C LEU A 157 12.69 -6.02 18.86
N ASP A 158 12.88 -7.18 19.49
CA ASP A 158 12.44 -8.47 18.91
C ASP A 158 10.95 -8.45 18.54
N GLU A 159 10.19 -7.59 19.21
CA GLU A 159 8.77 -7.35 18.98
C GLU A 159 8.45 -6.70 17.63
N ASP A 160 9.41 -6.02 17.00
CA ASP A 160 9.29 -5.38 15.67
C ASP A 160 9.38 -6.40 14.52
N PHE A 161 9.81 -7.63 14.83
CA PHE A 161 9.92 -8.72 13.88
C PHE A 161 8.70 -9.64 13.93
N GLY A 162 8.45 -10.30 12.81
CA GLY A 162 7.55 -11.44 12.77
C GLY A 162 6.21 -11.15 12.12
N GLY A 163 5.29 -12.10 12.34
CA GLY A 163 3.95 -12.07 11.77
C GLY A 163 3.15 -10.84 12.20
N ARG A 164 2.40 -10.29 11.25
CA ARG A 164 1.52 -9.13 11.41
C ARG A 164 0.19 -9.40 10.73
N LEU A 165 -0.89 -9.09 11.41
CA LEU A 165 -2.21 -8.93 10.80
C LEU A 165 -2.37 -7.45 10.40
N LEU A 166 -2.81 -7.20 9.18
CA LEU A 166 -2.95 -5.87 8.61
C LEU A 166 -4.36 -5.66 8.04
N PRO A 167 -5.40 -5.50 8.87
CA PRO A 167 -6.68 -4.99 8.38
C PRO A 167 -6.51 -3.58 7.81
N GLY A 168 -7.19 -3.31 6.72
CA GLY A 168 -7.16 -2.01 6.06
C GLY A 168 -8.43 -1.70 5.29
N ILE A 169 -8.54 -0.44 4.89
CA ILE A 169 -9.60 0.07 4.04
C ILE A 169 -9.05 1.10 3.07
N ASP A 170 -9.40 0.93 1.80
CA ASP A 170 -9.07 1.88 0.73
C ASP A 170 -10.33 2.67 0.36
N LEU A 171 -10.18 3.97 0.13
CA LEU A 171 -11.18 4.84 -0.46
C LEU A 171 -10.59 5.49 -1.71
N GLY A 172 -11.19 5.29 -2.87
CA GLY A 172 -10.65 5.75 -4.14
C GLY A 172 -11.67 6.41 -5.06
N TYR A 173 -11.17 7.17 -6.02
CA TYR A 173 -11.91 7.66 -7.17
C TYR A 173 -11.41 6.95 -8.43
N ARG A 174 -12.33 6.39 -9.21
CA ARG A 174 -12.11 5.65 -10.46
C ARG A 174 -12.29 6.57 -11.67
N PHE A 175 -11.30 6.50 -12.55
CA PHE A 175 -11.22 7.18 -13.84
C PHE A 175 -11.34 6.18 -14.99
#